data_AF-A0A3M1EMJ9-F1
#
_entry.id   AF-A0A3M1EMJ9-F1
#
_cell.length_a   1.000
_cell.length_b   1.000
_cell.length_c   1.000
_cell.angle_alpha   90.00
_cell.angle_beta   90.00
_cell.angle_gamma   90.00
#
_symmetry.space_group_name_H-M   'P 1'
#
loop_
_entity.id
_entity.type
_entity.pdbx_description
1 polymer ?
#
loop_
_entity_poly.entity_id
_entity_poly.type
_entity_poly.pdbx_seq_one_letter_code
_entity_poly.pdbx_strand_id
1 'polypeptide(L)'
;VAAIDVAGSGGTSWSQVEMHRAPTERHRRIAATFVDWGIPTAEAILLARRGAPALPIFASGGLRTGLDVAKCLALGAHLGSMAGPFLKAAVQSTEAVIEMLDIIQTELRIAMFAAGIGDIATLRDTPALKKVAS
;
A
#
# COMPACT_ATOMS: atom_id res chain seq x y z
N VAL A 1 -15.45 8.89 -13.33
CA VAL A 1 -14.35 8.24 -12.57
C VAL A 1 -14.29 6.78 -13.02
N ALA A 2 -13.11 6.26 -13.35
CA ALA A 2 -12.96 4.90 -13.91
C ALA A 2 -12.26 3.90 -12.95
N ALA A 3 -11.55 4.41 -11.93
CA ALA A 3 -10.89 3.62 -10.89
C ALA A 3 -10.62 4.52 -9.67
N ILE A 4 -10.28 3.92 -8.54
CA ILE A 4 -9.89 4.60 -7.31
C ILE A 4 -8.52 4.07 -6.87
N ASP A 5 -7.56 4.95 -6.62
CA ASP A 5 -6.34 4.64 -5.85
C ASP A 5 -6.51 5.19 -4.44
N VAL A 6 -6.42 4.31 -3.43
CA VAL A 6 -6.75 4.67 -2.04
C VAL A 6 -5.70 5.51 -1.35
N ALA A 7 -4.43 5.42 -1.75
CA ALA A 7 -3.29 6.17 -1.18
C ALA A 7 -3.37 6.37 0.34
N GLY A 8 -3.60 5.29 1.09
CA GLY A 8 -3.90 5.34 2.52
C GLY A 8 -2.69 5.72 3.40
N SER A 9 -2.98 6.00 4.67
CA SER A 9 -1.95 6.27 5.68
C SER A 9 -1.19 4.99 6.07
N GLY A 10 0.04 5.15 6.58
CA GLY A 10 0.96 4.06 6.95
C GLY A 10 2.21 3.94 6.06
N GLY A 11 2.30 4.75 5.01
CA GLY A 11 3.47 4.88 4.13
C GLY A 11 4.17 6.22 4.24
N THR A 12 4.52 6.81 3.10
CA THR A 12 5.03 8.19 3.03
C THR A 12 3.98 9.14 3.60
N SER A 13 4.32 9.87 4.66
CA SER A 13 3.45 10.89 5.25
C SER A 13 3.75 12.25 4.64
N TRP A 14 2.79 12.79 3.88
CA TRP A 14 2.94 14.12 3.28
C TRP A 14 2.93 15.25 4.30
N SER A 15 2.20 15.09 5.41
CA SER A 15 2.28 16.03 6.54
C SER A 15 3.69 16.05 7.15
N GLN A 16 4.37 14.90 7.23
CA GLN A 16 5.79 14.86 7.62
C GLN A 16 6.71 15.50 6.57
N VAL A 17 6.49 15.25 5.27
CA VAL A 17 7.27 15.93 4.21
C VAL A 17 7.15 17.44 4.34
N GLU A 18 5.94 17.98 4.50
CA GLU A 18 5.72 19.41 4.66
C GLU A 18 6.26 19.94 5.99
N MET A 19 6.23 19.14 7.06
CA MET A 19 6.89 19.48 8.33
C MET A 19 8.40 19.67 8.14
N HIS A 20 9.07 18.77 7.39
CA HIS A 20 10.51 18.89 7.12
C HIS A 20 10.85 20.03 6.15
N ARG A 21 9.94 20.37 5.23
CA ARG A 21 10.08 21.51 4.30
C ARG A 21 9.70 22.86 4.93
N ALA A 22 9.13 22.85 6.13
CA ALA A 22 8.52 24.03 6.73
C ALA A 22 9.54 25.19 6.91
N PRO A 23 9.22 26.42 6.46
CA PRO A 23 10.16 27.55 6.49
C PRO A 23 10.36 28.15 7.90
N THR A 24 9.52 27.77 8.87
CA THR A 24 9.53 28.33 10.23
C THR A 24 9.07 27.27 11.24
N GLU A 25 9.42 27.46 12.52
CA GLU A 25 8.91 26.63 13.62
C GLU A 25 7.38 26.57 13.70
N ARG A 26 6.71 27.72 13.48
CA ARG A 26 5.25 27.78 13.50
C ARG A 26 4.62 26.81 12.50
N HIS A 27 5.07 26.87 11.24
CA HIS A 27 4.60 25.96 10.19
C HIS A 27 4.95 24.50 10.49
N ARG A 28 6.15 24.24 11.02
CA ARG A 28 6.56 22.90 11.43
C ARG A 28 5.63 22.30 12.47
N ARG A 29 5.32 23.06 13.54
CA ARG A 29 4.39 22.62 14.60
C ARG A 29 2.98 22.34 14.08
N ILE A 30 2.49 23.16 13.14
CA ILE A 30 1.19 22.94 12.50
C ILE A 30 1.22 21.62 11.72
N ALA A 31 2.20 21.42 10.83
CA ALA A 31 2.31 20.19 10.04
C ALA A 31 2.49 18.94 10.92
N ALA A 32 3.29 19.05 11.98
CA ALA A 32 3.53 17.99 12.97
C ALA A 32 2.23 17.49 13.64
N THR A 33 1.22 18.36 13.77
CA THR A 33 -0.08 18.00 14.37
C THR A 33 -0.84 16.95 13.55
N PHE A 34 -0.55 16.84 12.25
CA PHE A 34 -1.26 15.95 11.32
C PHE A 34 -0.42 14.76 10.86
N VAL A 35 0.65 14.42 11.59
CA VAL A 35 1.57 13.33 11.24
C VAL A 35 0.87 11.99 11.06
N ASP A 36 -0.09 11.69 11.94
CA ASP A 36 -0.87 10.45 11.96
C ASP A 36 -2.29 10.62 11.39
N TRP A 37 -2.56 11.74 10.71
CA TRP A 37 -3.85 11.99 10.09
C TRP A 37 -4.03 11.16 8.81
N GLY A 38 -5.18 10.48 8.69
CA GLY A 38 -5.60 9.78 7.47
C GLY A 38 -6.17 8.40 7.73
N ILE A 39 -6.78 7.81 6.70
CA ILE A 39 -7.38 6.48 6.77
C ILE A 39 -6.30 5.43 6.44
N PRO A 40 -6.04 4.43 7.31
CA PRO A 40 -5.09 3.38 7.02
C PRO A 40 -5.44 2.63 5.74
N THR A 41 -4.44 2.26 4.93
CA THR A 41 -4.63 1.64 3.60
C THR A 41 -5.60 0.45 3.61
N ALA A 42 -5.48 -0.45 4.59
CA ALA A 42 -6.38 -1.60 4.71
C ALA A 42 -7.84 -1.19 4.90
N GLU A 43 -8.10 -0.16 5.71
CA GLU A 43 -9.45 0.36 5.94
C GLU A 43 -9.96 1.15 4.73
N ALA A 44 -9.10 1.93 4.09
CA ALA A 44 -9.42 2.70 2.89
C ALA A 44 -9.88 1.79 1.73
N ILE A 45 -9.24 0.62 1.55
CA ILE A 45 -9.67 -0.40 0.58
C ILE A 45 -11.10 -0.85 0.87
N LEU A 46 -11.40 -1.21 2.12
CA LEU A 46 -12.73 -1.67 2.52
C LEU A 46 -13.80 -0.59 2.35
N LEU A 47 -13.47 0.67 2.68
CA LEU A 47 -14.36 1.82 2.48
C LEU A 47 -14.63 2.08 1.00
N ALA A 48 -13.58 2.12 0.16
CA ALA A 48 -13.72 2.32 -1.28
C ALA A 48 -14.57 1.23 -1.91
N ARG A 49 -14.37 -0.03 -1.51
CA ARG A 49 -15.16 -1.17 -1.96
C ARG A 49 -16.63 -1.05 -1.60
N ARG A 50 -16.95 -0.62 -0.37
CA ARG A 50 -18.33 -0.40 0.05
C ARG A 50 -18.99 0.75 -0.70
N GLY A 51 -18.25 1.85 -0.92
CA GLY A 51 -18.78 3.06 -1.56
C GLY A 51 -18.88 2.98 -3.09
N ALA A 52 -18.03 2.18 -3.74
CA ALA A 52 -17.95 2.06 -5.19
C ALA A 52 -17.64 0.62 -5.63
N PRO A 53 -18.53 -0.36 -5.38
CA PRO A 53 -18.25 -1.79 -5.56
C PRO A 53 -17.95 -2.21 -7.01
N ALA A 54 -18.37 -1.42 -8.00
CA ALA A 54 -18.13 -1.72 -9.42
C ALA A 54 -16.84 -1.09 -9.97
N LEU A 55 -16.16 -0.21 -9.21
CA LEU A 55 -14.94 0.43 -9.68
C LEU A 55 -13.70 -0.41 -9.31
N PRO A 56 -12.72 -0.52 -10.21
CA PRO A 56 -11.38 -1.01 -9.86
C PRO A 56 -10.77 -0.18 -8.73
N ILE A 57 -10.16 -0.87 -7.76
CA ILE A 57 -9.52 -0.28 -6.59
C ILE A 57 -8.04 -0.61 -6.61
N PHE A 58 -7.18 0.38 -6.53
CA PHE A 58 -5.74 0.22 -6.39
C PHE A 58 -5.34 0.52 -4.95
N ALA A 59 -4.51 -0.36 -4.39
CA ALA A 59 -3.96 -0.23 -3.05
C ALA A 59 -2.58 0.39 -3.12
N SER A 60 -2.51 1.69 -2.87
CA SER A 60 -1.26 2.40 -2.60
C SER A 60 -1.25 2.96 -1.17
N GLY A 61 -0.08 3.41 -0.73
CA GLY A 61 0.14 3.88 0.63
C GLY A 61 0.67 2.80 1.56
N GLY A 62 1.98 2.81 1.79
CA GLY A 62 2.61 2.02 2.87
C GLY A 62 2.85 0.54 2.60
N LEU A 63 2.60 0.05 1.38
CA LEU A 63 3.01 -1.30 0.98
C LEU A 63 4.55 -1.34 0.87
N ARG A 64 5.17 -2.37 1.47
CA ARG A 64 6.63 -2.53 1.53
C ARG A 64 7.11 -3.89 1.02
N THR A 65 6.24 -4.91 1.07
CA THR A 65 6.56 -6.29 0.73
C THR A 65 5.52 -6.89 -0.23
N GLY A 66 5.86 -7.98 -0.91
CA GLY A 66 4.92 -8.76 -1.71
C GLY A 66 3.80 -9.37 -0.85
N LEU A 67 4.06 -9.61 0.44
CA LEU A 67 3.03 -10.01 1.40
C LEU A 67 2.01 -8.89 1.65
N ASP A 68 2.43 -7.63 1.70
CA ASP A 68 1.49 -6.49 1.81
C ASP A 68 0.61 -6.38 0.57
N VAL A 69 1.18 -6.58 -0.62
CA VAL A 69 0.42 -6.67 -1.87
C VAL A 69 -0.60 -7.80 -1.80
N ALA A 70 -0.19 -8.99 -1.37
CA ALA A 70 -1.08 -10.14 -1.24
C ALA A 70 -2.26 -9.86 -0.30
N LYS A 71 -2.01 -9.23 0.86
CA LYS A 71 -3.05 -8.81 1.80
C LYS A 71 -4.00 -7.79 1.19
N CYS A 72 -3.48 -6.80 0.46
CA CYS A 72 -4.32 -5.79 -0.20
C CYS A 72 -5.22 -6.38 -1.28
N LEU A 73 -4.68 -7.30 -2.10
CA LEU A 73 -5.47 -8.03 -3.09
C LEU A 73 -6.55 -8.85 -2.40
N ALA A 74 -6.21 -9.59 -1.34
CA ALA A 74 -7.17 -10.34 -0.52
C ALA A 74 -8.28 -9.47 0.08
N LEU A 75 -8.01 -8.21 0.43
CA LEU A 75 -9.03 -7.24 0.87
C LEU A 75 -9.95 -6.72 -0.26
N GLY A 76 -9.60 -7.00 -1.52
CA GLY A 76 -10.39 -6.67 -2.71
C GLY A 76 -9.79 -5.59 -3.60
N ALA A 77 -8.55 -5.20 -3.37
CA ALA A 77 -7.82 -4.40 -4.34
C ALA A 77 -7.58 -5.22 -5.63
N HIS A 78 -7.53 -4.52 -6.76
CA HIS A 78 -7.21 -5.06 -8.07
C HIS A 78 -5.70 -5.02 -8.34
N LEU A 79 -5.01 -4.01 -7.78
CA LEU A 79 -3.57 -3.81 -7.91
C LEU A 79 -3.01 -3.30 -6.58
N GLY A 80 -1.76 -3.64 -6.28
CA GLY A 80 -0.96 -3.00 -5.24
C GLY A 80 0.16 -2.17 -5.86
N SER A 81 0.43 -0.98 -5.32
CA SER A 81 1.51 -0.11 -5.81
C SER A 81 2.40 0.40 -4.68
N MET A 82 3.65 0.71 -5.02
CA MET A 82 4.67 1.17 -4.08
C MET A 82 5.44 2.34 -4.71
N ALA A 83 5.62 3.43 -3.97
CA ALA A 83 6.44 4.56 -4.41
C ALA A 83 7.77 4.61 -3.64
N GLY A 84 7.71 4.71 -2.31
CA GLY A 84 8.89 4.88 -1.44
C GLY A 84 9.98 3.82 -1.62
N PRO A 85 9.67 2.51 -1.61
CA PRO A 85 10.65 1.45 -1.83
C PRO A 85 11.37 1.55 -3.18
N PHE A 86 10.61 1.72 -4.27
CA PHE A 86 11.19 1.83 -5.62
C PHE A 86 11.97 3.13 -5.83
N LEU A 87 11.54 4.25 -5.25
CA LEU A 87 12.31 5.49 -5.29
C LEU A 87 13.67 5.32 -4.60
N LYS A 88 13.70 4.67 -3.43
CA LYS A 88 14.97 4.40 -2.71
C LYS A 88 15.91 3.51 -3.53
N ALA A 89 15.37 2.47 -4.16
CA ALA A 89 16.15 1.60 -5.04
C ALA A 89 16.67 2.35 -6.28
N ALA A 90 15.81 3.17 -6.91
CA ALA A 90 16.15 3.93 -8.12
C ALA A 90 17.25 4.98 -7.89
N VAL A 91 17.35 5.53 -6.68
CA VAL A 91 18.46 6.42 -6.29
C VAL A 91 19.80 5.68 -6.23
N GLN A 92 19.80 4.36 -6.04
CA GLN A 92 21.02 3.55 -6.02
C GLN A 92 21.43 3.13 -7.43
N SER A 93 20.57 2.40 -8.14
CA SER A 93 20.80 2.02 -9.55
C SER A 93 19.56 1.38 -10.18
N THR A 94 19.61 1.15 -11.50
CA THR A 94 18.60 0.36 -12.22
C THR A 94 18.57 -1.09 -11.72
N GLU A 95 19.73 -1.68 -11.46
CA GLU A 95 19.88 -3.06 -10.97
C GLU A 95 19.21 -3.23 -9.60
N ALA A 96 19.36 -2.24 -8.70
CA ALA A 96 18.67 -2.26 -7.41
C ALA A 96 17.14 -2.22 -7.55
N VAL A 97 16.60 -1.53 -8.57
CA VAL A 97 15.16 -1.54 -8.86
C VAL A 97 14.71 -2.92 -9.36
N ILE A 98 15.49 -3.56 -10.21
CA ILE A 98 15.22 -4.91 -10.72
C ILE A 98 15.23 -5.92 -9.57
N GLU A 99 16.25 -5.87 -8.70
CA GLU A 99 16.33 -6.74 -7.53
C GLU A 99 15.12 -6.54 -6.60
N MET A 100 14.72 -5.29 -6.35
CA MET A 100 13.51 -5.00 -5.57
C MET A 100 12.25 -5.60 -6.23
N LEU A 101 12.10 -5.51 -7.56
CA LEU A 101 10.98 -6.13 -8.28
C LEU A 101 10.97 -7.64 -8.09
N ASP A 102 12.12 -8.30 -8.22
CA ASP A 102 12.25 -9.75 -8.09
C ASP A 102 11.92 -10.23 -6.66
N ILE A 103 12.38 -9.49 -5.64
CA ILE A 103 12.04 -9.76 -4.23
C ILE A 103 10.51 -9.66 -4.03
N ILE A 104 9.90 -8.55 -4.43
CA ILE A 104 8.45 -8.33 -4.26
C ILE A 104 7.63 -9.41 -4.99
N GLN A 105 8.01 -9.76 -6.22
CA GLN A 105 7.34 -10.83 -6.96
C GLN A 105 7.47 -12.19 -6.26
N THR A 106 8.66 -12.50 -5.74
CA THR A 106 8.92 -13.76 -5.05
C THR A 106 8.13 -13.85 -3.75
N GLU A 107 8.12 -12.79 -2.95
CA GLU A 107 7.31 -12.71 -1.72
C GLU A 107 5.82 -12.89 -2.00
N LEU A 108 5.29 -12.26 -3.06
CA LEU A 108 3.89 -12.43 -3.47
C LEU A 108 3.60 -13.89 -3.86
N ARG A 109 4.46 -14.52 -4.67
CA ARG A 109 4.31 -15.94 -5.06
C ARG A 109 4.35 -16.86 -3.84
N ILE A 110 5.25 -16.61 -2.88
CA ILE A 110 5.34 -17.39 -1.63
C ILE A 110 4.08 -17.20 -0.78
N ALA A 111 3.57 -15.97 -0.65
CA ALA A 111 2.33 -15.71 0.08
C ALA A 111 1.13 -16.44 -0.53
N MET A 112 1.02 -16.42 -1.86
CA MET A 112 0.01 -17.17 -2.61
C MET A 112 0.15 -18.69 -2.41
N PHE A 113 1.37 -19.22 -2.52
CA PHE A 113 1.65 -20.63 -2.28
C PHE A 113 1.27 -21.07 -0.86
N ALA A 114 1.66 -20.29 0.15
CA ALA A 114 1.33 -20.56 1.55
C ALA A 114 -0.18 -20.52 1.82
N ALA A 115 -0.93 -19.74 1.05
CA ALA A 115 -2.39 -19.69 1.12
C ALA A 115 -3.09 -20.76 0.25
N GLY A 116 -2.34 -21.55 -0.52
CA GLY A 116 -2.90 -22.54 -1.46
C GLY A 116 -3.60 -21.91 -2.67
N ILE A 117 -3.18 -20.73 -3.11
CA ILE A 117 -3.82 -19.94 -4.17
C ILE A 117 -2.90 -19.89 -5.40
N GLY A 118 -3.41 -20.33 -6.55
CA GLY A 118 -2.61 -20.45 -7.79
C GLY A 118 -2.54 -19.20 -8.65
N ASP A 119 -3.47 -18.25 -8.47
CA ASP A 119 -3.60 -17.08 -9.35
C ASP A 119 -4.12 -15.83 -8.61
N ILE A 120 -3.85 -14.66 -9.19
CA ILE A 120 -4.20 -13.36 -8.60
C ILE A 120 -5.71 -13.13 -8.53
N ALA A 121 -6.48 -13.67 -9.48
CA ALA A 121 -7.93 -13.48 -9.50
C ALA A 121 -8.59 -14.22 -8.33
N THR A 122 -8.09 -15.41 -7.99
CA THR A 122 -8.50 -16.20 -6.82
C THR A 122 -7.96 -15.61 -5.50
N LEU A 123 -6.79 -14.97 -5.53
CA LEU A 123 -6.26 -14.26 -4.35
C LEU A 123 -7.15 -13.09 -3.95
N ARG A 124 -7.68 -12.37 -4.94
CA ARG A 124 -8.58 -11.26 -4.69
C ARG A 124 -9.86 -11.76 -4.00
N ASP A 125 -10.25 -11.09 -2.93
CA ASP A 125 -11.44 -11.44 -2.13
C ASP A 125 -11.38 -12.81 -1.44
N THR A 126 -10.18 -13.38 -1.29
CA THR A 126 -10.02 -14.69 -0.67
C THR A 126 -10.43 -14.68 0.82
N PRO A 127 -11.12 -15.72 1.31
CA PRO A 127 -11.38 -15.89 2.74
C PRO A 127 -10.15 -16.32 3.55
N ALA A 128 -9.00 -16.55 2.89
CA ALA A 128 -7.75 -16.94 3.55
C ALA A 128 -7.20 -15.82 4.46
N LEU A 129 -7.47 -14.55 4.14
CA LEU A 129 -7.10 -13.43 5.01
C LEU A 129 -8.14 -13.26 6.12
N LYS A 130 -7.73 -13.49 7.37
CA LYS A 130 -8.59 -13.36 8.54
C LYS A 130 -8.01 -12.33 9.50
N LYS A 131 -8.87 -11.45 10.02
CA LYS A 131 -8.52 -10.64 11.17
C LYS A 131 -8.44 -11.56 12.38
N VAL A 132 -7.26 -11.68 12.97
CA VAL A 132 -7.09 -12.37 14.26
C VAL A 132 -7.64 -11.43 15.33
N ALA A 133 -8.49 -11.93 16.22
CA ALA A 133 -8.96 -11.15 17.35
C ALA A 133 -7.76 -10.85 18.26
N SER A 134 -7.53 -9.56 18.53
CA SER A 134 -6.56 -9.05 19.50
C SER A 134 -7.28 -8.67 20.78
#